data_AF-A0A9D9XFV2-F1
#
_entry.id   AF-A0A9D9XFV2-F1
#
_cell.length_a   1.000
_cell.length_b   1.000
_cell.length_c   1.000
_cell.angle_alpha   90.00
_cell.angle_beta   90.00
_cell.angle_gamma   90.00
#
_symmetry.space_group_name_H-M   'P 1'
#
loop_
_entity.id
_entity.type
_entity.pdbx_description
1 polymer ?
#
loop_
_entity_poly.entity_id
_entity_poly.type
_entity_poly.pdbx_seq_one_letter_code
_entity_poly.pdbx_strand_id
1 'polypeptide(L)'
;MDETGSRKPKSAALKKMRTARKTSKTKKTSRITAQHIATPLGATANLGEGLGATIMRRASQMKSVADQVMGWAGTAAEMAVGAAKPLINDPASRKAIEAAGTFLRDARETAGLSADELAQAVKLDDLNILEMAESGKIALPFEVILRIASLLSRNDPLPFAMNLTRGFAPGVWAAFEQIGLGRLVVHAGREHEFINIYRSRDAVRELSDGEFAHLINFVSSAVDMTIGLVNEVRVDEAAN
;
A
#
# COMPACT_ATOMS: atom_id res chain seq x y z
N MET A 1 -25.88 11.06 74.29
CA MET A 1 -27.09 11.36 73.51
C MET A 1 -26.81 10.93 72.09
N ASP A 2 -26.89 9.64 71.73
CA ASP A 2 -27.91 8.60 72.03
C ASP A 2 -29.19 8.84 71.21
N GLU A 3 -29.80 7.86 70.53
CA GLU A 3 -29.48 6.43 70.46
C GLU A 3 -30.16 5.72 69.27
N THR A 4 -29.64 4.55 68.86
CA THR A 4 -30.31 3.51 68.03
C THR A 4 -30.74 3.89 66.58
N GLY A 5 -31.09 2.96 65.67
CA GLY A 5 -31.17 1.50 65.83
C GLY A 5 -31.22 0.70 64.51
N SER A 6 -30.12 -0.03 64.26
CA SER A 6 -29.95 -1.15 63.32
C SER A 6 -31.14 -2.13 63.16
N ARG A 7 -31.37 -2.66 61.94
CA ARG A 7 -32.02 -3.99 61.69
C ARG A 7 -31.80 -4.58 60.27
N LYS A 8 -30.67 -5.28 60.10
CA LYS A 8 -30.63 -6.63 59.45
C LYS A 8 -30.69 -7.69 60.60
N PRO A 9 -30.85 -9.02 60.42
CA PRO A 9 -30.71 -9.91 59.24
C PRO A 9 -32.05 -10.68 58.96
N LYS A 10 -32.23 -11.84 58.27
CA LYS A 10 -31.53 -13.15 58.09
C LYS A 10 -32.08 -13.82 56.79
N SER A 11 -31.32 -14.40 55.85
CA SER A 11 -30.50 -15.65 55.81
C SER A 11 -31.24 -16.96 55.50
N ALA A 12 -30.62 -17.81 54.66
CA ALA A 12 -30.75 -19.28 54.49
C ALA A 12 -31.59 -19.87 53.32
N ALA A 13 -31.04 -20.98 52.74
CA ALA A 13 -31.48 -21.86 51.63
C ALA A 13 -30.66 -21.66 50.32
N LEU A 14 -29.44 -22.17 50.13
CA LEU A 14 -28.91 -23.53 50.35
C LEU A 14 -29.73 -24.66 49.71
N LYS A 15 -29.31 -25.14 48.52
CA LYS A 15 -29.60 -26.51 48.06
C LYS A 15 -28.44 -27.07 47.21
N LYS A 16 -27.68 -28.01 47.79
CA LYS A 16 -26.66 -28.82 47.08
C LYS A 16 -27.22 -30.21 46.78
N MET A 17 -27.25 -30.60 45.50
CA MET A 17 -27.20 -32.01 45.06
C MET A 17 -26.31 -32.02 43.80
N ARG A 18 -25.12 -32.64 43.73
CA ARG A 18 -24.65 -34.00 44.09
C ARG A 18 -25.20 -35.13 43.21
N THR A 19 -24.43 -35.40 42.15
CA THR A 19 -23.92 -36.73 41.73
C THR A 19 -24.89 -37.88 41.48
N ALA A 20 -24.91 -38.36 40.22
CA ALA A 20 -25.11 -39.77 39.89
C ALA A 20 -24.19 -40.19 38.71
N ARG A 21 -23.54 -41.36 38.82
CA ARG A 21 -22.65 -41.98 37.82
C ARG A 21 -22.94 -43.49 37.80
N LYS A 22 -23.13 -44.10 36.63
CA LYS A 22 -22.96 -45.54 36.25
C LYS A 22 -23.32 -45.66 34.74
N THR A 23 -22.46 -46.15 33.83
CA THR A 23 -22.13 -47.56 33.46
C THR A 23 -23.36 -48.41 33.09
N SER A 24 -23.45 -49.22 32.02
CA SER A 24 -22.53 -49.58 30.90
C SER A 24 -23.38 -50.32 29.79
N LYS A 25 -22.97 -51.17 28.82
CA LYS A 25 -21.74 -51.97 28.56
C LYS A 25 -21.70 -52.58 27.13
N THR A 26 -20.54 -52.57 26.45
CA THR A 26 -20.05 -53.51 25.38
C THR A 26 -20.76 -53.69 24.00
N LYS A 27 -19.89 -53.70 22.96
CA LYS A 27 -19.89 -54.52 21.72
C LYS A 27 -21.15 -54.56 20.80
N LYS A 28 -20.93 -54.17 19.53
CA LYS A 28 -20.61 -55.16 18.46
C LYS A 28 -19.77 -54.53 17.34
N THR A 29 -19.00 -55.35 16.62
CA THR A 29 -18.14 -54.92 15.50
C THR A 29 -18.88 -55.06 14.17
N SER A 30 -18.84 -54.03 13.33
CA SER A 30 -19.20 -54.11 11.90
C SER A 30 -17.95 -53.94 11.05
N ARG A 31 -17.61 -54.98 10.28
CA ARG A 31 -16.58 -54.91 9.23
C ARG A 31 -17.07 -54.02 8.09
N ILE A 32 -16.19 -53.17 7.56
CA ILE A 32 -16.22 -52.78 6.15
C ILE A 32 -14.96 -53.40 5.52
N THR A 33 -15.11 -53.95 4.32
CA THR A 33 -14.09 -54.78 3.66
C THR A 33 -12.93 -53.93 3.14
N ALA A 34 -11.71 -54.25 3.55
CA ALA A 34 -10.49 -53.73 2.93
C ALA A 34 -10.00 -54.73 1.87
N GLN A 35 -9.88 -54.28 0.61
CA GLN A 35 -9.28 -55.08 -0.47
C GLN A 35 -8.77 -54.18 -1.59
N HIS A 36 -7.44 -54.19 -1.80
CA HIS A 36 -6.70 -53.43 -2.82
C HIS A 36 -6.79 -51.89 -2.64
N ILE A 37 -5.77 -51.08 -2.86
CA ILE A 37 -4.61 -51.20 -3.77
C ILE A 37 -3.29 -51.36 -2.99
N ALA A 38 -2.33 -52.10 -3.56
CA ALA A 38 -0.94 -52.07 -3.14
C ALA A 38 -0.13 -51.22 -4.13
N THR A 39 0.52 -50.16 -3.64
CA THR A 39 1.45 -49.32 -4.43
C THR A 39 2.88 -49.81 -4.20
N PRO A 40 3.71 -50.00 -5.24
CA PRO A 40 5.06 -50.52 -5.08
C PRO A 40 6.02 -49.52 -4.42
N LEU A 41 7.05 -50.05 -3.78
CA LEU A 41 8.14 -49.28 -3.18
C LEU A 41 9.10 -48.78 -4.28
N GLY A 42 9.40 -47.48 -4.34
CA GLY A 42 10.50 -46.97 -5.16
C GLY A 42 10.38 -45.52 -5.61
N ALA A 43 11.05 -44.60 -4.90
CA ALA A 43 11.62 -43.32 -5.39
C ALA A 43 12.03 -42.41 -4.20
N THR A 44 13.17 -42.66 -3.56
CA THR A 44 13.80 -41.65 -2.68
C THR A 44 14.55 -40.64 -3.55
N ALA A 45 13.85 -39.59 -3.99
CA ALA A 45 14.39 -38.55 -4.87
C ALA A 45 14.46 -37.18 -4.16
N ASN A 46 15.62 -36.53 -4.31
CA ASN A 46 16.08 -35.30 -3.65
C ASN A 46 15.05 -34.18 -3.42
N LEU A 47 14.70 -33.93 -2.15
CA LEU A 47 14.10 -32.67 -1.70
C LEU A 47 15.08 -31.48 -1.68
N GLY A 48 16.40 -31.73 -1.81
CA GLY A 48 17.43 -30.69 -1.80
C GLY A 48 17.60 -29.93 -3.13
N GLU A 49 17.48 -30.62 -4.27
CA GLU A 49 17.81 -30.04 -5.58
C GLU A 49 16.78 -28.97 -6.02
N GLY A 50 15.50 -29.20 -5.78
CA GLY A 50 14.44 -28.25 -6.16
C GLY A 50 14.54 -26.91 -5.44
N LEU A 51 14.92 -26.91 -4.16
CA LEU A 51 15.08 -25.67 -3.38
C LEU A 51 16.36 -24.93 -3.79
N GLY A 52 17.48 -25.64 -3.98
CA GLY A 52 18.73 -25.09 -4.50
C GLY A 52 18.55 -24.44 -5.87
N ALA A 53 17.90 -25.14 -6.82
CA ALA A 53 17.59 -24.61 -8.15
C ALA A 53 16.65 -23.39 -8.10
N THR A 54 15.66 -23.37 -7.20
CA THR A 54 14.72 -22.24 -7.06
C THR A 54 15.38 -21.01 -6.44
N ILE A 55 16.27 -21.19 -5.45
CA ILE A 55 17.05 -20.09 -4.86
C ILE A 55 18.08 -19.58 -5.86
N MET A 56 18.81 -20.47 -6.56
CA MET A 56 19.75 -20.10 -7.64
C MET A 56 19.04 -19.36 -8.78
N ARG A 57 17.82 -19.75 -9.15
CA ARG A 57 16.98 -19.06 -10.15
C ARG A 57 16.54 -17.66 -9.69
N ARG A 58 16.25 -17.47 -8.40
CA ARG A 58 16.00 -16.12 -7.85
C ARG A 58 17.28 -15.29 -7.76
N ALA A 59 18.41 -15.89 -7.38
CA ALA A 59 19.69 -15.22 -7.32
C ALA A 59 20.20 -14.81 -8.71
N SER A 60 20.00 -15.63 -9.74
CA SER A 60 20.33 -15.27 -11.12
C SER A 60 19.38 -14.22 -11.70
N GLN A 61 18.11 -14.20 -11.30
CA GLN A 61 17.18 -13.10 -11.60
C GLN A 61 17.59 -11.79 -10.89
N MET A 62 18.04 -11.84 -9.63
CA MET A 62 18.58 -10.68 -8.93
C MET A 62 19.90 -10.20 -9.56
N LYS A 63 20.76 -11.13 -10.03
CA LYS A 63 21.97 -10.76 -10.77
C LYS A 63 21.66 -10.20 -12.17
N SER A 64 20.70 -10.74 -12.91
CA SER A 64 20.32 -10.15 -14.20
C SER A 64 19.70 -8.76 -14.01
N VAL A 65 18.91 -8.55 -12.95
CA VAL A 65 18.46 -7.21 -12.56
C VAL A 65 19.65 -6.32 -12.22
N ALA A 66 20.64 -6.79 -11.45
CA ALA A 66 21.84 -6.01 -11.11
C ALA A 66 22.72 -5.67 -12.33
N ASP A 67 22.91 -6.59 -13.27
CA ASP A 67 23.69 -6.38 -14.49
C ASP A 67 22.95 -5.43 -15.46
N GLN A 68 21.62 -5.54 -15.54
CA GLN A 68 20.75 -4.59 -16.25
C GLN A 68 20.77 -3.21 -15.56
N VAL A 69 20.86 -3.20 -14.22
CA VAL A 69 21.13 -2.04 -13.33
C VAL A 69 22.62 -1.64 -13.32
N MET A 70 23.42 -2.14 -14.26
CA MET A 70 24.72 -1.58 -14.63
C MET A 70 24.73 -1.10 -16.08
N GLY A 71 24.10 -1.83 -17.01
CA GLY A 71 23.88 -1.38 -18.39
C GLY A 71 23.07 -0.09 -18.50
N TRP A 72 22.09 0.11 -17.62
CA TRP A 72 21.29 1.35 -17.56
C TRP A 72 22.09 2.61 -17.19
N ALA A 73 23.27 2.49 -16.56
CA ALA A 73 23.94 3.68 -16.00
C ALA A 73 24.53 4.59 -17.10
N GLY A 74 25.00 4.00 -18.19
CA GLY A 74 25.30 4.73 -19.43
C GLY A 74 24.04 4.94 -20.27
N THR A 75 23.31 3.86 -20.57
CA THR A 75 22.24 3.91 -21.59
C THR A 75 21.00 4.68 -21.15
N ALA A 76 20.64 4.75 -19.86
CA ALA A 76 19.53 5.57 -19.39
C ALA A 76 19.91 7.06 -19.28
N ALA A 77 21.19 7.41 -19.09
CA ALA A 77 21.64 8.79 -19.21
C ALA A 77 21.53 9.28 -20.67
N GLU A 78 22.02 8.47 -21.62
CA GLU A 78 21.92 8.79 -23.05
C GLU A 78 20.47 8.75 -23.56
N MET A 79 19.65 7.78 -23.14
CA MET A 79 18.23 7.75 -23.50
C MET A 79 17.38 8.81 -22.79
N ALA A 80 17.73 9.26 -21.58
CA ALA A 80 17.08 10.43 -20.98
C ALA A 80 17.34 11.69 -21.83
N VAL A 81 18.60 11.94 -22.21
CA VAL A 81 18.97 13.09 -23.06
C VAL A 81 18.41 12.97 -24.48
N GLY A 82 18.39 11.76 -25.03
CA GLY A 82 17.88 11.46 -26.38
C GLY A 82 16.35 11.53 -26.49
N ALA A 83 15.62 10.92 -25.56
CA ALA A 83 14.15 10.88 -25.56
C ALA A 83 13.49 12.14 -25.00
N ALA A 84 14.15 12.89 -24.11
CA ALA A 84 13.60 14.16 -23.63
C ALA A 84 13.41 15.19 -24.77
N LYS A 85 14.30 15.22 -25.77
CA LYS A 85 14.21 16.16 -26.90
C LYS A 85 12.92 16.07 -27.72
N PRO A 86 12.42 14.90 -28.14
CA PRO A 86 11.10 14.79 -28.74
C PRO A 86 9.96 14.96 -27.73
N LEU A 87 10.02 14.39 -26.51
CA LEU A 87 8.91 14.50 -25.55
C LEU A 87 8.65 15.94 -25.08
N ILE A 88 9.68 16.77 -24.87
CA ILE A 88 9.52 18.19 -24.51
C ILE A 88 8.81 19.00 -25.61
N ASN A 89 8.69 18.45 -26.83
CA ASN A 89 8.02 19.09 -27.96
C ASN A 89 6.62 18.53 -28.29
N ASP A 90 6.18 17.47 -27.61
CA ASP A 90 4.81 16.97 -27.71
C ASP A 90 3.83 17.81 -26.84
N PRO A 91 2.68 18.26 -27.39
CA PRO A 91 1.67 18.99 -26.61
C PRO A 91 1.12 18.27 -25.38
N ALA A 92 0.96 16.93 -25.42
CA ALA A 92 0.43 16.18 -24.27
C ALA A 92 1.46 16.13 -23.12
N SER A 93 2.72 15.89 -23.46
CA SER A 93 3.86 15.93 -22.54
C SER A 93 4.06 17.30 -21.91
N ARG A 94 3.93 18.40 -22.68
CA ARG A 94 3.95 19.77 -22.14
C ARG A 94 2.83 20.02 -21.14
N LYS A 95 1.61 19.56 -21.44
CA LYS A 95 0.45 19.67 -20.51
C LYS A 95 0.67 18.86 -19.22
N ALA A 96 1.36 17.73 -19.29
CA ALA A 96 1.73 16.94 -18.11
C ALA A 96 2.79 17.65 -17.23
N ILE A 97 3.76 18.33 -17.86
CA ILE A 97 4.76 19.17 -17.18
C ILE A 97 4.09 20.38 -16.51
N GLU A 98 3.18 21.07 -17.21
CA GLU A 98 2.40 22.21 -16.69
C GLU A 98 1.51 21.81 -15.49
N ALA A 99 0.85 20.65 -15.57
CA ALA A 99 0.05 20.12 -14.46
C ALA A 99 0.92 19.73 -13.24
N ALA A 100 2.11 19.15 -13.46
CA ALA A 100 3.05 18.86 -12.38
C ALA A 100 3.67 20.12 -11.76
N GLY A 101 3.93 21.16 -12.57
CA GLY A 101 4.34 22.48 -12.10
C GLY A 101 3.28 23.15 -11.23
N THR A 102 2.02 23.11 -11.66
CA THR A 102 0.89 23.62 -10.86
C THR A 102 0.76 22.86 -9.53
N PHE A 103 0.79 21.53 -9.55
CA PHE A 103 0.74 20.71 -8.34
C PHE A 103 1.93 20.95 -7.38
N LEU A 104 3.14 21.16 -7.91
CA LEU A 104 4.31 21.54 -7.11
C LEU A 104 4.09 22.89 -6.42
N ARG A 105 3.59 23.87 -7.17
CA ARG A 105 3.28 25.21 -6.67
C ARG A 105 2.22 25.18 -5.57
N ASP A 106 1.11 24.48 -5.79
CA ASP A 106 0.02 24.35 -4.82
C ASP A 106 0.54 23.72 -3.51
N ALA A 107 1.38 22.69 -3.60
CA ALA A 107 2.00 22.05 -2.45
C ALA A 107 3.01 22.96 -1.72
N ARG A 108 3.79 23.76 -2.46
CA ARG A 108 4.72 24.75 -1.88
C ARG A 108 3.96 25.86 -1.15
N GLU A 109 2.93 26.43 -1.75
CA GLU A 109 2.12 27.50 -1.15
C GLU A 109 1.32 26.97 0.06
N THR A 110 0.84 25.73 0.00
CA THR A 110 0.24 25.03 1.16
C THR A 110 1.22 24.84 2.32
N ALA A 111 2.51 24.66 2.04
CA ALA A 111 3.57 24.59 3.06
C ALA A 111 4.00 25.97 3.58
N GLY A 112 3.48 27.07 3.04
CA GLY A 112 3.83 28.44 3.44
C GLY A 112 5.21 28.91 2.98
N LEU A 113 5.80 28.28 1.96
CA LEU A 113 7.14 28.59 1.44
C LEU A 113 7.07 29.44 0.17
N SER A 114 7.98 30.40 0.01
CA SER A 114 8.27 31.02 -1.30
C SER A 114 9.10 30.07 -2.20
N ALA A 115 9.17 30.40 -3.49
CA ALA A 115 9.95 29.61 -4.46
C ALA A 115 11.44 29.56 -4.07
N ASP A 116 12.03 30.70 -3.69
CA ASP A 116 13.42 30.80 -3.24
C ASP A 116 13.68 29.99 -1.97
N GLU A 117 12.77 30.01 -0.99
CA GLU A 117 12.92 29.23 0.25
C GLU A 117 12.89 27.73 -0.02
N LEU A 118 11.99 27.26 -0.89
CA LEU A 118 11.98 25.84 -1.29
C LEU A 118 13.26 25.49 -2.07
N ALA A 119 13.67 26.32 -3.03
CA ALA A 119 14.87 26.09 -3.84
C ALA A 119 16.16 26.07 -2.99
N GLN A 120 16.30 26.94 -2.00
CA GLN A 120 17.40 26.91 -1.04
C GLN A 120 17.34 25.66 -0.15
N ALA A 121 16.17 25.33 0.40
CA ALA A 121 16.00 24.19 1.30
C ALA A 121 16.28 22.84 0.62
N VAL A 122 15.94 22.70 -0.67
CA VAL A 122 16.31 21.51 -1.47
C VAL A 122 17.70 21.61 -2.12
N LYS A 123 18.42 22.73 -1.97
CA LYS A 123 19.76 22.99 -2.52
C LYS A 123 19.80 22.91 -4.05
N LEU A 124 19.12 23.85 -4.72
CA LEU A 124 19.32 24.14 -6.14
C LEU A 124 20.42 25.20 -6.31
N ASP A 125 21.22 25.06 -7.36
CA ASP A 125 22.30 26.00 -7.69
C ASP A 125 21.78 27.31 -8.33
N ASP A 126 20.59 27.26 -8.92
CA ASP A 126 19.82 28.42 -9.42
C ASP A 126 18.38 28.33 -8.90
N LEU A 127 17.90 29.41 -8.29
CA LEU A 127 16.57 29.51 -7.69
C LEU A 127 15.46 29.56 -8.76
N ASN A 128 15.76 30.17 -9.93
CA ASN A 128 14.80 30.32 -11.04
C ASN A 128 14.37 28.97 -11.63
N ILE A 129 15.14 27.90 -11.43
CA ILE A 129 14.78 26.53 -11.82
C ILE A 129 13.40 26.15 -11.27
N LEU A 130 13.09 26.55 -10.04
CA LEU A 130 11.81 26.18 -9.43
C LEU A 130 10.64 26.94 -10.05
N GLU A 131 10.75 28.26 -10.27
CA GLU A 131 9.71 29.04 -10.96
C GLU A 131 9.51 28.57 -12.41
N MET A 132 10.59 28.20 -13.10
CA MET A 132 10.51 27.64 -14.46
C MET A 132 9.82 26.27 -14.48
N ALA A 133 9.97 25.45 -13.44
CA ALA A 133 9.27 24.18 -13.31
C ALA A 133 7.79 24.37 -12.92
N GLU A 134 7.51 25.26 -11.96
CA GLU A 134 6.14 25.60 -11.53
C GLU A 134 5.32 26.22 -12.66
N SER A 135 5.96 27.01 -13.54
CA SER A 135 5.34 27.55 -14.76
C SER A 135 5.42 26.63 -15.99
N GLY A 136 5.76 25.34 -15.80
CA GLY A 136 5.72 24.30 -16.83
C GLY A 136 6.75 24.45 -17.97
N LYS A 137 7.72 25.36 -17.84
CA LYS A 137 8.72 25.66 -18.89
C LYS A 137 9.84 24.62 -18.94
N ILE A 138 10.18 24.02 -17.80
CA ILE A 138 11.21 22.97 -17.69
C ILE A 138 10.70 21.78 -16.88
N ALA A 139 11.34 20.64 -17.09
CA ALA A 139 11.22 19.46 -16.24
C ALA A 139 12.25 19.49 -15.10
N LEU A 140 11.87 18.97 -13.92
CA LEU A 140 12.81 18.72 -12.83
C LEU A 140 13.42 17.31 -12.94
N PRO A 141 14.73 17.14 -12.66
CA PRO A 141 15.35 15.83 -12.59
C PRO A 141 14.87 15.07 -11.34
N PHE A 142 14.87 13.73 -11.39
CA PHE A 142 14.32 12.87 -10.34
C PHE A 142 14.95 13.13 -8.95
N GLU A 143 16.25 13.40 -8.87
CA GLU A 143 16.94 13.73 -7.61
C GLU A 143 16.53 15.09 -7.01
N VAL A 144 15.94 16.00 -7.79
CA VAL A 144 15.30 17.22 -7.26
C VAL A 144 13.89 16.89 -6.79
N ILE A 145 13.14 16.08 -7.53
CA ILE A 145 11.80 15.61 -7.15
C ILE A 145 11.84 14.87 -5.80
N LEU A 146 12.83 13.99 -5.57
CA LEU A 146 13.02 13.30 -4.30
C LEU A 146 13.32 14.26 -3.14
N ARG A 147 14.19 15.26 -3.35
CA ARG A 147 14.52 16.26 -2.34
C ARG A 147 13.30 17.11 -1.97
N ILE A 148 12.55 17.59 -2.97
CA ILE A 148 11.29 18.32 -2.77
C ILE A 148 10.27 17.45 -2.01
N ALA A 149 10.09 16.18 -2.41
CA ALA A 149 9.16 15.26 -1.77
C ALA A 149 9.49 15.03 -0.29
N SER A 150 10.77 14.88 0.05
CA SER A 150 11.25 14.68 1.43
C SER A 150 11.05 15.89 2.35
N LEU A 151 10.88 17.09 1.77
CA LEU A 151 10.70 18.34 2.52
C LEU A 151 9.22 18.75 2.63
N LEU A 152 8.52 18.81 1.49
CA LEU A 152 7.10 19.24 1.46
C LEU A 152 6.17 18.18 2.04
N SER A 153 6.36 16.91 1.67
CA SER A 153 5.38 15.88 2.01
C SER A 153 5.65 15.24 3.37
N ARG A 154 5.41 16.03 4.42
CA ARG A 154 5.46 15.61 5.83
C ARG A 154 4.67 14.33 6.14
N ASN A 155 3.61 14.05 5.37
CA ASN A 155 2.72 12.92 5.59
C ASN A 155 2.94 11.74 4.62
N ASP A 156 3.41 11.98 3.39
CA ASP A 156 3.69 10.89 2.43
C ASP A 156 4.58 11.30 1.23
N PRO A 157 5.91 11.10 1.28
CA PRO A 157 6.80 11.49 0.20
C PRO A 157 6.70 10.61 -1.06
N LEU A 158 6.17 9.39 -0.98
CA LEU A 158 6.33 8.42 -2.08
C LEU A 158 5.35 8.66 -3.25
N PRO A 159 4.01 8.76 -3.07
CA PRO A 159 3.10 9.15 -4.14
C PRO A 159 3.32 10.60 -4.60
N PHE A 160 3.74 11.49 -3.71
CA PHE A 160 4.11 12.86 -4.08
C PHE A 160 5.26 12.88 -5.09
N ALA A 161 6.35 12.16 -4.80
CA ALA A 161 7.46 12.00 -5.75
C ALA A 161 7.02 11.34 -7.06
N MET A 162 6.16 10.31 -7.01
CA MET A 162 5.71 9.62 -8.22
C MET A 162 4.74 10.44 -9.07
N ASN A 163 3.89 11.28 -8.48
CA ASN A 163 3.03 12.20 -9.23
C ASN A 163 3.86 13.21 -10.02
N LEU A 164 4.84 13.85 -9.37
CA LEU A 164 5.80 14.72 -10.02
C LEU A 164 6.65 13.98 -11.07
N THR A 165 7.08 12.76 -10.80
CA THR A 165 7.88 11.94 -11.72
C THR A 165 7.10 11.63 -13.01
N ARG A 166 5.79 11.37 -12.94
CA ARG A 166 4.96 11.13 -14.13
C ARG A 166 4.90 12.36 -15.05
N GLY A 167 4.83 13.57 -14.50
CA GLY A 167 4.79 14.81 -15.29
C GLY A 167 6.16 15.29 -15.77
N PHE A 168 7.12 15.44 -14.84
CA PHE A 168 8.45 15.99 -15.17
C PHE A 168 9.41 14.95 -15.77
N ALA A 169 9.33 13.68 -15.38
CA ALA A 169 10.32 12.67 -15.76
C ALA A 169 9.67 11.41 -16.39
N PRO A 170 8.90 11.55 -17.51
CA PRO A 170 8.13 10.46 -18.09
C PRO A 170 8.97 9.24 -18.52
N GLY A 171 10.24 9.43 -18.90
CA GLY A 171 11.17 8.32 -19.18
C GLY A 171 11.55 7.51 -17.93
N VAL A 172 11.66 8.16 -16.76
CA VAL A 172 11.88 7.50 -15.47
C VAL A 172 10.60 6.79 -15.02
N TRP A 173 9.44 7.42 -15.21
CA TRP A 173 8.14 6.81 -14.95
C TRP A 173 7.94 5.51 -15.78
N ALA A 174 8.25 5.54 -17.08
CA ALA A 174 8.17 4.35 -17.94
C ALA A 174 9.09 3.21 -17.48
N ALA A 175 10.28 3.52 -16.94
CA ALA A 175 11.15 2.51 -16.34
C ALA A 175 10.54 1.91 -15.05
N PHE A 176 9.91 2.73 -14.19
CA PHE A 176 9.20 2.24 -13.01
C PHE A 176 7.96 1.39 -13.34
N GLU A 177 7.29 1.64 -14.48
CA GLU A 177 6.21 0.78 -14.97
C GLU A 177 6.74 -0.59 -15.45
N GLN A 178 7.87 -0.62 -16.19
CA GLN A 178 8.51 -1.87 -16.61
C GLN A 178 8.98 -2.73 -15.43
N ILE A 179 9.46 -2.11 -14.35
CA ILE A 179 9.86 -2.80 -13.10
C ILE A 179 8.63 -3.14 -12.22
N GLY A 180 7.44 -2.62 -12.55
CA GLY A 180 6.19 -2.85 -11.83
C GLY A 180 5.95 -1.94 -10.61
N LEU A 181 6.94 -1.13 -10.23
CA LEU A 181 6.86 -0.14 -9.15
C LEU A 181 5.71 0.86 -9.35
N GLY A 182 5.42 1.22 -10.61
CA GLY A 182 4.34 2.16 -10.94
C GLY A 182 2.96 1.74 -10.42
N ARG A 183 2.68 0.42 -10.33
CA ARG A 183 1.44 -0.08 -9.70
C ARG A 183 1.54 -0.03 -8.18
N LEU A 184 2.66 -0.44 -7.60
CA LEU A 184 2.86 -0.49 -6.14
C LEU A 184 2.62 0.87 -5.49
N VAL A 185 3.11 1.96 -6.08
CA VAL A 185 2.90 3.31 -5.51
C VAL A 185 1.47 3.82 -5.72
N VAL A 186 0.77 3.41 -6.79
CA VAL A 186 -0.67 3.71 -6.96
C VAL A 186 -1.51 2.99 -5.90
N HIS A 187 -1.12 1.79 -5.47
CA HIS A 187 -1.75 1.13 -4.32
C HIS A 187 -1.42 1.84 -3.00
N ALA A 188 -0.13 2.09 -2.71
CA ALA A 188 0.31 2.78 -1.50
C ALA A 188 -0.35 4.16 -1.31
N GLY A 189 -0.49 4.95 -2.38
CA GLY A 189 -1.16 6.26 -2.31
C GLY A 189 -2.65 6.15 -1.96
N ARG A 190 -3.38 5.18 -2.51
CA ARG A 190 -4.80 4.93 -2.17
C ARG A 190 -4.96 4.43 -0.74
N GLU A 191 -4.05 3.58 -0.27
CA GLU A 191 -3.99 3.16 1.13
C GLU A 191 -3.71 4.35 2.06
N HIS A 192 -2.84 5.27 1.65
CA HIS A 192 -2.55 6.50 2.39
C HIS A 192 -3.70 7.52 2.38
N GLU A 193 -4.46 7.65 1.29
CA GLU A 193 -5.71 8.45 1.26
C GLU A 193 -6.72 7.94 2.31
N PHE A 194 -6.91 6.62 2.37
CA PHE A 194 -7.77 5.97 3.37
C PHE A 194 -7.26 6.17 4.80
N ILE A 195 -5.95 6.02 5.03
CA ILE A 195 -5.31 6.32 6.32
C ILE A 195 -5.44 7.81 6.68
N ASN A 196 -5.43 8.73 5.70
CA ASN A 196 -5.61 10.16 5.93
C ASN A 196 -7.06 10.51 6.32
N ILE A 197 -8.05 9.81 5.76
CA ILE A 197 -9.47 9.92 6.20
C ILE A 197 -9.61 9.58 7.70
N TYR A 198 -8.90 8.56 8.18
CA TYR A 198 -8.81 8.25 9.61
C TYR A 198 -8.00 9.30 10.39
N ARG A 199 -6.77 9.62 9.95
CA ARG A 199 -5.85 10.51 10.68
C ARG A 199 -6.32 11.96 10.80
N SER A 200 -7.19 12.44 9.91
CA SER A 200 -7.73 13.80 9.90
C SER A 200 -8.89 14.03 10.88
N ARG A 201 -9.33 13.01 11.62
CA ARG A 201 -10.49 13.09 12.52
C ARG A 201 -10.11 12.67 13.94
N ASP A 202 -9.77 13.63 14.79
CA ASP A 202 -9.37 13.33 16.18
C ASP A 202 -10.45 12.61 16.99
N ALA A 203 -11.73 12.92 16.78
CA ALA A 203 -12.85 12.19 17.41
C ALA A 203 -12.87 10.68 17.08
N VAL A 204 -12.22 10.23 16.00
CA VAL A 204 -12.09 8.80 15.67
C VAL A 204 -11.00 8.10 16.50
N ARG A 205 -10.09 8.87 17.12
CA ARG A 205 -9.09 8.40 18.10
C ARG A 205 -9.66 8.24 19.51
N GLU A 206 -10.80 8.86 19.80
CA GLU A 206 -11.46 8.86 21.12
C GLU A 206 -12.53 7.76 21.26
N LEU A 207 -12.83 7.03 20.17
CA LEU A 207 -13.79 5.92 20.18
C LEU A 207 -13.34 4.77 21.08
N SER A 208 -14.27 4.19 21.83
CA SER A 208 -14.03 2.92 22.52
C SER A 208 -13.89 1.75 21.54
N ASP A 209 -13.29 0.63 21.99
CA ASP A 209 -13.10 -0.59 21.18
C ASP A 209 -14.39 -1.05 20.47
N GLY A 210 -15.54 -0.91 21.12
CA GLY A 210 -16.85 -1.27 20.55
C GLY A 210 -17.30 -0.32 19.45
N GLU A 211 -17.15 0.99 19.66
CA GLU A 211 -17.50 2.02 18.66
C GLU A 211 -16.54 1.96 17.46
N PHE A 212 -15.26 1.68 17.69
CA PHE A 212 -14.29 1.44 16.63
C PHE A 212 -14.60 0.15 15.85
N ALA A 213 -15.04 -0.93 16.52
CA ALA A 213 -15.52 -2.12 15.84
C ALA A 213 -16.77 -1.84 14.99
N HIS A 214 -17.70 -0.99 15.45
CA HIS A 214 -18.84 -0.55 14.64
C HIS A 214 -18.39 0.26 13.41
N LEU A 215 -17.41 1.15 13.55
CA LEU A 215 -16.81 1.90 12.43
C LEU A 215 -16.18 0.95 11.39
N ILE A 216 -15.37 -0.02 11.81
CA ILE A 216 -14.73 -0.98 10.90
C ILE A 216 -15.77 -1.82 10.15
N ASN A 217 -16.81 -2.32 10.83
CA ASN A 217 -17.89 -3.06 10.18
C ASN A 217 -18.64 -2.20 9.15
N PHE A 218 -18.98 -0.96 9.49
CA PHE A 218 -19.64 -0.03 8.57
C PHE A 218 -18.79 0.25 7.33
N VAL A 219 -17.50 0.52 7.51
CA VAL A 219 -16.57 0.79 6.40
C VAL A 219 -16.37 -0.44 5.52
N SER A 220 -16.31 -1.66 6.08
CA SER A 220 -16.28 -2.89 5.28
C SER A 220 -17.53 -2.98 4.39
N SER A 221 -18.72 -2.88 4.98
CA SER A 221 -19.98 -2.96 4.20
C SER A 221 -20.10 -1.86 3.14
N ALA A 222 -19.58 -0.66 3.39
CA ALA A 222 -19.53 0.41 2.39
C ALA A 222 -18.56 0.09 1.23
N VAL A 223 -17.41 -0.52 1.51
CA VAL A 223 -16.47 -1.00 0.47
C VAL A 223 -17.07 -2.16 -0.32
N ASP A 224 -17.68 -3.14 0.35
CA ASP A 224 -18.34 -4.29 -0.28
C ASP A 224 -19.48 -3.83 -1.22
N MET A 225 -20.32 -2.89 -0.76
CA MET A 225 -21.38 -2.27 -1.58
C MET A 225 -20.81 -1.50 -2.78
N THR A 226 -19.71 -0.77 -2.59
CA THR A 226 -19.04 -0.02 -3.68
C THR A 226 -18.49 -0.97 -4.74
N ILE A 227 -17.88 -2.09 -4.33
CA ILE A 227 -17.39 -3.13 -5.23
C ILE A 227 -18.54 -3.78 -5.99
N GLY A 228 -19.67 -4.05 -5.33
CA GLY A 228 -20.89 -4.55 -5.97
C GLY A 228 -21.35 -3.63 -7.11
N LEU A 229 -21.61 -2.36 -6.80
CA LEU A 229 -22.07 -1.36 -7.78
C LEU A 229 -21.09 -1.16 -8.95
N VAL A 230 -19.78 -1.13 -8.68
CA VAL A 230 -18.75 -1.01 -9.72
C VAL A 230 -18.72 -2.25 -10.62
N ASN A 231 -19.01 -3.44 -10.10
CA ASN A 231 -19.10 -4.65 -10.91
C ASN A 231 -20.38 -4.66 -11.78
N GLU A 232 -21.52 -4.21 -11.25
CA GLU A 232 -22.79 -4.10 -12.00
C GLU A 232 -22.63 -3.17 -13.22
N VAL A 233 -22.16 -1.93 -13.00
CA VAL A 233 -21.93 -0.95 -14.07
C VAL A 233 -20.99 -1.50 -15.16
N ARG A 234 -19.94 -2.25 -14.77
CA ARG A 234 -18.98 -2.85 -15.73
C ARG A 234 -19.52 -4.04 -16.50
N VAL A 235 -20.61 -4.67 -16.03
CA VAL A 235 -21.32 -5.70 -16.79
C VAL A 235 -22.24 -5.05 -17.82
N ASP A 236 -22.94 -3.98 -17.43
CA ASP A 236 -23.79 -3.20 -18.34
C ASP A 236 -22.96 -2.52 -19.46
N GLU A 237 -21.82 -1.92 -19.14
CA GLU A 237 -20.86 -1.37 -20.12
C GLU A 237 -20.27 -2.44 -21.07
N ALA A 238 -20.30 -3.72 -20.70
CA ALA A 238 -19.79 -4.83 -21.50
C ALA A 238 -20.89 -5.56 -22.31
N ALA A 239 -22.15 -5.15 -22.16
CA ALA A 239 -23.32 -5.74 -22.82
C ALA A 239 -23.88 -4.87 -23.97
N ASN A 240 -23.24 -3.73 -24.27
CA ASN A 240 -23.65 -2.70 -25.22
C ASN A 240 -22.48 -2.30 -26.16
#